data_AF-A0A3C0PJV7-F1
#
_entry.id   AF-A0A3C0PJV7-F1
#
_cell.length_a   1.000
_cell.length_b   1.000
_cell.length_c   1.000
_cell.angle_alpha   90.00
_cell.angle_beta   90.00
_cell.angle_gamma   90.00
#
_symmetry.space_group_name_H-M   'P 1'
#
loop_
_entity.id
_entity.type
_entity.pdbx_description
1 polymer ?
#
loop_
_entity_poly.entity_id
_entity_poly.type
_entity_poly.pdbx_seq_one_letter_code
_entity_poly.pdbx_strand_id
1 'polypeptide(L)' 'MHDAFQKALGPKVKIFSQARLVADSLADYLQRHPDKMGTAKGKFLTTGDPVKVSQRASQFLKRPLTFQSA' A
#
# COMPACT_ATOMS: atom_id res chain seq x y z
N MET A 1 -3.79 -4.12 -12.94
CA MET A 1 -2.35 -4.41 -13.05
C MET A 1 -2.09 -5.91 -12.99
N HIS A 2 -2.60 -6.63 -11.98
CA HIS A 2 -2.53 -8.11 -11.91
C HIS A 2 -2.95 -8.79 -13.22
N ASP A 3 -4.12 -8.45 -13.76
CA ASP A 3 -4.66 -9.07 -14.99
C ASP A 3 -3.75 -8.88 -16.20
N ALA A 4 -3.09 -7.71 -16.30
CA ALA A 4 -2.15 -7.44 -17.39
C ALA A 4 -0.93 -8.37 -17.32
N PHE A 5 -0.37 -8.56 -16.11
CA PHE A 5 0.72 -9.50 -15.90
C PHE A 5 0.30 -10.95 -16.09
N GLN A 6 -0.88 -11.33 -15.58
CA GLN A 6 -1.41 -12.69 -15.73
C GLN A 6 -1.62 -13.05 -17.20
N LYS A 7 -2.17 -12.12 -18.00
CA LYS A 7 -2.34 -12.29 -19.44
C LYS A 7 -1.00 -12.47 -20.15
N ALA A 8 0.03 -11.72 -19.77
CA ALA A 8 1.35 -11.78 -20.39
C ALA A 8 2.13 -13.06 -20.03
N LEU A 9 2.01 -13.53 -18.79
CA LEU A 9 2.79 -14.67 -18.28
C LEU A 9 2.07 -16.02 -18.41
N GLY A 10 0.77 -15.99 -18.73
CA GLY A 10 -0.05 -17.19 -18.93
C GLY A 10 -0.62 -17.76 -17.62
N PRO A 11 -1.65 -18.61 -17.70
CA PRO A 11 -2.44 -19.05 -16.54
C PRO A 11 -1.69 -19.95 -15.57
N LYS A 12 -0.55 -20.52 -15.97
CA LYS A 12 0.26 -21.41 -15.12
C LYS A 12 1.22 -20.65 -14.20
N VAL A 13 1.41 -19.35 -14.43
CA VAL A 13 2.29 -18.52 -13.60
C VAL A 13 1.47 -17.84 -12.52
N LYS A 14 1.77 -18.15 -11.26
CA LYS A 14 1.10 -17.54 -10.11
C LYS A 14 1.67 -16.15 -9.84
N ILE A 15 0.82 -15.13 -9.87
CA ILE A 15 1.21 -13.75 -9.57
C ILE A 15 0.83 -13.40 -8.14
N PHE A 16 1.81 -12.94 -7.37
CA PHE A 16 1.60 -12.52 -5.99
C PHE A 16 1.54 -11.00 -5.88
N SER A 17 0.61 -10.50 -5.05
CA SER A 17 0.60 -9.11 -4.63
C SER A 17 1.39 -9.00 -3.33
N GLN A 18 2.61 -8.45 -3.41
CA GLN A 18 3.45 -8.28 -2.22
C GLN A 18 2.76 -7.43 -1.15
N ALA A 19 2.08 -6.35 -1.56
CA ALA A 19 1.35 -5.49 -0.63
C ALA A 19 0.28 -6.27 0.16
N ARG A 20 -0.41 -7.22 -0.50
CA ARG A 20 -1.42 -8.07 0.17
C ARG A 20 -0.75 -9.05 1.13
N LEU A 21 0.28 -9.75 0.69
CA LEU A 21 1.01 -10.69 1.55
C LEU A 21 1.57 -10.02 2.81
N VAL A 22 2.10 -8.81 2.67
CA VAL A 22 2.63 -8.03 3.79
C VAL A 22 1.51 -7.57 4.73
N ALA A 23 0.37 -7.13 4.19
CA ALA A 23 -0.78 -6.72 5.00
C ALA A 23 -1.36 -7.90 5.80
N ASP A 24 -1.53 -9.07 5.17
CA ASP A 24 -2.02 -10.29 5.82
C ASP A 24 -1.06 -10.72 6.94
N SER A 25 0.25 -10.73 6.66
CA SER A 25 1.29 -11.03 7.65
C SER A 25 1.30 -10.06 8.84
N LEU A 26 1.13 -8.76 8.59
CA LEU A 26 1.05 -7.76 9.65
C LEU A 26 -0.22 -7.94 10.50
N ALA A 27 -1.36 -8.27 9.89
CA ALA A 27 -2.59 -8.54 10.62
C ALA A 27 -2.42 -9.72 11.58
N ASP A 28 -1.86 -10.83 11.10
CA ASP A 28 -1.55 -12.01 11.92
C ASP A 28 -0.56 -11.69 13.04
N TYR A 29 0.42 -10.82 12.78
CA TYR A 29 1.36 -10.35 13.79
C TYR A 29 0.66 -9.54 14.89
N LEU A 30 -0.17 -8.58 14.52
CA LEU A 30 -0.87 -7.72 15.49
C LEU A 30 -1.89 -8.50 16.33
N GLN A 31 -2.49 -9.57 15.80
CA GLN A 31 -3.35 -10.46 16.59
C GLN A 31 -2.55 -11.18 17.70
N ARG A 32 -1.31 -11.58 17.42
CA ARG A 32 -0.41 -12.24 18.39
C ARG A 32 0.25 -11.27 19.36
N HIS A 33 0.34 -10.00 18.98
CA HIS A 33 1.03 -8.94 19.74
C HIS A 33 0.12 -7.70 19.90
N PRO A 34 -0.96 -7.81 20.69
CA PRO A 34 -1.93 -6.73 20.85
C PRO A 34 -1.31 -5.45 21.44
N ASP A 35 -0.22 -5.55 22.20
CA ASP A 35 0.54 -4.43 22.74
C ASP A 35 1.25 -3.58 21.68
N LYS A 36 1.35 -4.07 20.44
CA LYS A 36 1.96 -3.36 19.31
C LYS A 36 0.96 -2.58 18.47
N MET A 37 -0.34 -2.66 18.79
CA MET A 37 -1.36 -1.92 18.06
C MET A 37 -1.29 -0.42 18.44
N GLY A 38 -0.93 0.42 17.46
CA GLY A 38 -0.93 1.87 17.63
C GLY A 38 -2.33 2.47 17.57
N THR A 39 -2.54 3.59 18.27
CA THR A 39 -3.82 4.33 18.30
C THR A 39 -3.80 5.62 17.48
N ALA A 40 -2.62 6.03 17.00
CA ALA A 40 -2.45 7.27 16.25
C ALA A 40 -3.06 7.17 14.85
N LYS A 41 -3.58 8.28 14.34
CA LYS A 41 -3.91 8.40 12.91
C LYS A 41 -2.63 8.43 12.10
N GLY A 42 -2.55 7.57 11.07
CA GLY A 42 -1.43 7.56 10.14
C GLY A 42 -1.29 8.90 9.39
N LYS A 43 -0.05 9.25 9.05
CA LYS A 43 0.31 10.40 8.19
C LYS A 43 1.14 9.92 7.01
N PHE A 44 1.08 10.65 5.90
CA PHE A 44 1.91 10.40 4.73
C PHE A 44 2.91 11.55 4.61
N LEU A 45 4.20 11.23 4.65
CA LEU A 45 5.29 12.20 4.53
C LEU A 45 6.12 11.87 3.30
N THR A 46 6.69 12.90 2.67
CA THR A 46 7.61 12.76 1.54
C THR A 46 8.76 13.74 1.67
N THR A 47 9.94 13.32 1.21
CA THR A 47 11.11 14.19 1.04
C THR A 47 11.13 14.89 -0.33
N GLY A 48 10.20 14.55 -1.21
CA GLY A 48 9.98 15.21 -2.50
C GLY A 48 8.92 16.30 -2.44
N ASP A 49 8.38 16.69 -3.59
CA ASP A 49 7.29 17.67 -3.69
C ASP A 49 5.95 17.05 -3.21
N PRO A 50 5.39 17.51 -2.08
CA PRO A 50 4.17 16.94 -1.51
C PRO A 50 2.95 17.11 -2.41
N VAL A 51 2.87 18.18 -3.22
CA VAL A 51 1.76 18.40 -4.14
C VAL A 51 1.79 17.34 -5.24
N LYS A 52 2.95 17.13 -5.87
CA LYS A 52 3.11 16.14 -6.94
C LYS A 52 2.84 14.72 -6.45
N VAL A 53 3.37 14.35 -5.29
CA VAL A 53 3.17 12.99 -4.73
C VAL A 53 1.70 12.76 -4.36
N SER A 54 1.05 13.75 -3.74
CA SER A 54 -0.39 13.67 -3.40
C SER A 54 -1.27 13.49 -4.63
N GLN A 55 -1.00 14.23 -5.71
CA GLN A 55 -1.75 14.11 -6.96
C GLN A 55 -1.63 12.71 -7.57
N ARG A 56 -0.41 12.16 -7.64
CA ARG A 56 -0.17 10.80 -8.16
C ARG A 56 -0.83 9.74 -7.28
N ALA A 57 -0.69 9.83 -5.96
CA ALA A 57 -1.32 8.89 -5.04
C ALA A 57 -2.85 8.91 -5.18
N SER A 58 -3.44 10.10 -5.27
CA SER A 58 -4.88 10.27 -5.48
C SER A 58 -5.35 9.69 -6.81
N GLN A 59 -4.58 9.85 -7.89
CA GLN A 59 -4.85 9.25 -9.19
C GLN A 59 -4.87 7.71 -9.11
N PHE A 60 -3.89 7.11 -8.43
CA PHE A 60 -3.81 5.65 -8.28
C PHE A 60 -4.93 5.09 -7.40
N LEU A 61 -5.21 5.74 -6.27
CA LEU A 61 -6.18 5.26 -5.27
C LEU A 61 -7.62 5.68 -5.57
N LYS A 62 -7.84 6.56 -6.55
CA LYS A 62 -9.14 7.13 -6.92
C LYS A 62 -9.89 7.77 -5.74
N ARG A 63 -9.15 8.31 -4.78
CA ARG A 63 -9.65 9.08 -3.62
C ARG A 63 -8.58 10.08 -3.17
N PRO A 64 -8.95 11.20 -2.52
CA PRO A 64 -7.97 12.15 -2.02
C PRO A 64 -6.99 11.48 -1.03
N LEU A 65 -5.70 11.70 -1.26
CA LEU A 65 -4.64 11.33 -0.32
C LEU A 65 -3.55 12.39 -0.32
N THR A 66 -3.29 12.95 0.86
CA THR A 66 -2.39 14.10 1.05
C THR A 66 -1.10 13.67 1.72
N PHE A 67 0.03 14.01 1.09
CA PHE A 67 1.37 13.96 1.66
C PHE A 67 1.79 15.34 2.18
N GLN A 68 2.62 15.34 3.23
CA GLN A 68 3.27 16.54 3.78
C GLN A 68 4.78 16.45 3.57
N SER A 69 5.47 17.59 3.54
CA SER A 69 6.94 17.57 3.61
C SER A 69 7.36 16.98 4.94
N ALA A 70 8.31 16.05 4.90
CA ALA A 70 9.04 15.61 6.08
C ALA A 70 10.01 16.69 6.57
#